data_AF-A0A210Q904-F1
#
_entry.id   AF-A0A210Q904-F1
#
_cell.length_a   1.000
_cell.length_b   1.000
_cell.length_c   1.000
_cell.angle_alpha   90.00
_cell.angle_beta   90.00
_cell.angle_gamma   90.00
#
_symmetry.space_group_name_H-M   'P 1'
#
loop_
_entity.id
_entity.type
_entity.pdbx_description
1 polymer ?
#
loop_
_entity_poly.entity_id
_entity_poly.type
_entity_poly.pdbx_seq_one_letter_code
_entity_poly.pdbx_strand_id
1 'polypeptide(L)'
;MAAEQDNRKLWRPEWKRDVVYLHVFPRENAKCLPNFSPYAMKLEMWLRLNDIPYVVIDHSGFSRKRQNPFILFNEEEIPDTNFIIEMLSAYFNKEIYPDASSELRAVGRSFLKMVEENTAWTIYWYRYVHHLPEYMKYVKFHDDEEMNEKAGKDLGKYVDCTLFAVLTQITCVPLDFPMMKVIREECPNLLDYIERLKVKCWPHWDDQKI
;
A
#
# COMPACT_ATOMS: atom_id res chain seq x y z
N MET A 1 -13.26 33.87 6.51
CA MET A 1 -13.02 33.77 5.05
C MET A 1 -11.58 33.34 4.83
N ALA A 2 -11.34 32.10 4.39
CA ALA A 2 -9.99 31.56 4.17
C ALA A 2 -10.01 30.31 3.24
N ALA A 3 -10.98 30.23 2.31
CA ALA A 3 -11.38 28.98 1.66
C ALA A 3 -11.29 29.00 0.11
N GLU A 4 -10.55 29.94 -0.48
CA GLU A 4 -10.56 30.19 -1.94
C GLU A 4 -9.16 30.15 -2.61
N GLN A 5 -8.10 29.71 -1.92
CA GLN A 5 -6.72 29.73 -2.45
C GLN A 5 -6.12 28.34 -2.78
N ASP A 6 -6.91 27.27 -2.74
CA ASP A 6 -6.44 25.90 -3.03
C ASP A 6 -7.33 25.27 -4.13
N ASN A 7 -7.07 25.65 -5.39
CA ASN A 7 -7.84 25.22 -6.57
C ASN A 7 -7.57 23.74 -6.96
N ARG A 8 -7.23 22.89 -5.99
CA ARG A 8 -7.01 21.44 -6.16
C ARG A 8 -8.36 20.71 -6.17
N LYS A 9 -8.55 19.86 -7.17
CA LYS A 9 -9.76 19.07 -7.47
C LYS A 9 -9.99 17.89 -6.50
N LEU A 10 -9.71 18.08 -5.21
CA LEU A 10 -9.72 17.05 -4.16
C LEU A 10 -11.07 16.86 -3.47
N TRP A 11 -11.99 17.80 -3.66
CA TRP A 11 -13.22 17.91 -2.86
C TRP A 11 -14.43 17.27 -3.57
N ARG A 12 -14.96 16.17 -3.00
CA ARG A 12 -16.38 15.86 -3.16
C ARG A 12 -17.17 16.76 -2.19
N PRO A 13 -18.23 17.46 -2.63
CA PRO A 13 -19.01 18.33 -1.75
C PRO A 13 -19.75 17.52 -0.67
N GLU A 14 -20.14 16.29 -0.99
CA GLU A 14 -20.78 15.34 -0.07
C GLU A 14 -19.74 14.40 0.57
N TRP A 15 -18.93 14.94 1.48
CA TRP A 15 -18.12 14.11 2.37
C TRP A 15 -18.97 13.59 3.54
N LYS A 16 -18.59 12.44 4.10
CA LYS A 16 -19.22 11.85 5.29
C LYS A 16 -18.23 11.84 6.43
N ARG A 17 -18.71 12.20 7.62
CA ARG A 17 -17.95 12.09 8.85
C ARG A 17 -17.56 10.63 9.10
N ASP A 18 -16.38 10.43 9.66
CA ASP A 18 -15.83 9.14 10.10
C ASP A 18 -15.64 8.13 8.94
N VAL A 19 -15.53 8.64 7.70
CA VAL A 19 -15.10 7.92 6.49
C VAL A 19 -13.75 8.47 6.03
N VAL A 20 -12.80 7.57 5.76
CA VAL A 20 -11.45 7.90 5.28
C VAL A 20 -11.45 8.03 3.76
N TYR A 21 -11.10 9.19 3.21
CA TYR A 21 -10.94 9.38 1.76
C TYR A 21 -9.47 9.17 1.41
N LEU A 22 -9.14 7.98 0.90
CA LEU A 22 -7.78 7.52 0.62
C LEU A 22 -7.33 8.00 -0.77
N HIS A 23 -6.46 9.00 -0.76
CA HIS A 23 -5.91 9.65 -1.95
C HIS A 23 -4.64 8.92 -2.43
N VAL A 24 -4.72 8.32 -3.63
CA VAL A 24 -3.68 7.48 -4.25
C VAL A 24 -3.45 7.85 -5.71
N PHE A 25 -2.25 7.55 -6.22
CA PHE A 25 -1.98 7.59 -7.67
C PHE A 25 -2.96 6.68 -8.43
N PRO A 26 -3.45 7.08 -9.63
CA PRO A 26 -4.61 6.44 -10.26
C PRO A 26 -4.35 4.98 -10.63
N ARG A 27 -5.20 4.10 -10.12
CA ARG A 27 -4.98 2.64 -10.04
C ARG A 27 -5.00 1.94 -11.39
N GLU A 28 -5.70 2.47 -12.38
CA GLU A 28 -5.77 1.94 -13.75
C GLU A 28 -4.39 1.85 -14.43
N ASN A 29 -3.39 2.60 -13.94
CA ASN A 29 -2.03 2.53 -14.45
C ASN A 29 -1.23 1.33 -13.88
N ALA A 30 -1.74 0.61 -12.88
CA ALA A 30 -1.03 -0.47 -12.17
C ALA A 30 -1.40 -1.88 -12.68
N LYS A 31 -0.84 -2.30 -13.82
CA LYS A 31 -1.26 -3.53 -14.56
C LYS A 31 -1.32 -4.84 -13.73
N CYS A 32 -0.55 -4.94 -12.64
CA CYS A 32 -0.33 -6.18 -11.89
C CYS A 32 -0.57 -6.06 -10.37
N LEU A 33 -1.04 -4.91 -9.88
CA LEU A 33 -1.11 -4.57 -8.45
C LEU A 33 -2.32 -3.66 -8.16
N PRO A 34 -2.99 -3.77 -7.00
CA PRO A 34 -3.99 -2.79 -6.56
C PRO A 34 -3.46 -1.35 -6.52
N ASN A 35 -2.16 -1.17 -6.23
CA ASN A 35 -1.42 0.07 -6.48
C ASN A 35 0.10 -0.20 -6.58
N PHE A 36 0.81 0.53 -7.43
CA PHE A 36 2.28 0.51 -7.51
C PHE A 36 3.01 1.20 -6.34
N SER A 37 2.31 2.02 -5.53
CA SER A 37 2.85 2.57 -4.29
C SER A 37 2.70 1.54 -3.16
N PRO A 38 3.79 1.00 -2.59
CA PRO A 38 3.70 0.09 -1.45
C PRO A 38 3.09 0.80 -0.22
N TYR A 39 3.30 2.10 -0.08
CA TYR A 39 2.67 2.89 0.98
C TYR A 39 1.14 2.97 0.81
N ALA A 40 0.64 3.12 -0.42
CA ALA A 40 -0.80 3.08 -0.71
C ALA A 40 -1.41 1.70 -0.40
N MET A 41 -0.75 0.63 -0.87
CA MET A 41 -1.16 -0.75 -0.55
C MET A 41 -1.17 -1.01 0.96
N LYS A 42 -0.12 -0.63 1.70
CA LYS A 42 -0.04 -0.76 3.16
C LYS A 42 -1.23 -0.10 3.86
N LEU A 43 -1.55 1.13 3.49
CA LEU A 43 -2.62 1.90 4.13
C LEU A 43 -4.00 1.31 3.79
N GLU A 44 -4.25 0.97 2.52
CA GLU A 44 -5.50 0.31 2.11
C GLU A 44 -5.69 -1.03 2.84
N MET A 45 -4.62 -1.82 2.94
CA MET A 45 -4.64 -3.10 3.65
C MET A 45 -4.94 -2.95 5.14
N TRP A 46 -4.39 -1.92 5.80
CA TRP A 46 -4.66 -1.67 7.22
C TRP A 46 -6.10 -1.22 7.46
N LEU A 47 -6.66 -0.37 6.59
CA LEU A 47 -8.06 0.05 6.65
C LEU A 47 -9.00 -1.16 6.50
N ARG A 48 -8.75 -2.01 5.48
CA ARG A 48 -9.49 -3.26 5.23
C ARG A 48 -9.41 -4.22 6.43
N LEU A 49 -8.20 -4.47 6.94
CA LEU A 49 -7.98 -5.42 8.04
C LEU A 49 -8.53 -4.97 9.40
N ASN A 50 -9.00 -3.72 9.53
CA ASN A 50 -9.58 -3.18 10.75
C ASN A 50 -11.02 -2.69 10.57
N ASP A 51 -11.67 -3.02 9.44
CA ASP A 51 -13.06 -2.70 9.14
C ASP A 51 -13.34 -1.18 9.18
N ILE A 52 -12.36 -0.36 8.78
CA ILE A 52 -12.49 1.10 8.76
C ILE A 52 -13.24 1.54 7.50
N PRO A 53 -14.31 2.34 7.59
CA PRO A 53 -15.00 2.89 6.42
C PRO A 53 -14.06 3.79 5.61
N TYR A 54 -13.85 3.47 4.33
CA TYR A 54 -13.00 4.27 3.46
C TYR A 54 -13.51 4.30 2.00
N VAL A 55 -13.07 5.31 1.25
CA VAL A 55 -13.31 5.51 -0.18
C VAL A 55 -11.98 5.79 -0.84
N VAL A 56 -11.62 5.05 -1.89
CA VAL A 56 -10.44 5.36 -2.70
C VAL A 56 -10.74 6.53 -3.63
N ILE A 57 -9.79 7.47 -3.74
CA ILE A 57 -9.84 8.60 -4.65
C ILE A 57 -8.57 8.59 -5.51
N ASP A 58 -8.71 8.17 -6.77
CA ASP A 58 -7.66 8.18 -7.77
C ASP A 58 -7.31 9.61 -8.21
N HIS A 59 -6.04 10.00 -8.04
CA HIS A 59 -5.56 11.33 -8.42
C HIS A 59 -4.02 11.36 -8.61
N SER A 60 -3.54 12.07 -9.63
CA SER A 60 -2.10 12.22 -9.91
C SER A 60 -1.41 13.30 -9.05
N GLY A 61 -1.88 13.52 -7.82
CA GLY A 61 -1.47 14.65 -6.98
C GLY A 61 -0.69 14.27 -5.72
N PHE A 62 -0.33 15.28 -4.93
CA PHE A 62 0.34 15.11 -3.64
C PHE A 62 -0.33 15.97 -2.56
N SER A 63 -0.08 15.63 -1.29
CA SER A 63 -0.45 16.44 -0.13
C SER A 63 0.31 17.78 -0.09
N ARG A 64 -0.05 18.66 0.84
CA ARG A 64 0.68 19.88 1.20
C ARG A 64 2.13 19.59 1.63
N LYS A 65 2.40 18.40 2.18
CA LYS A 65 3.77 17.91 2.50
C LYS A 65 4.46 17.20 1.31
N ARG A 66 3.88 17.21 0.11
CA ARG A 66 4.37 16.55 -1.12
C ARG A 66 4.50 15.01 -1.01
N GLN A 67 3.64 14.39 -0.21
CA GLN A 67 3.57 12.92 -0.05
C GLN A 67 2.35 12.34 -0.80
N ASN A 68 2.49 11.10 -1.29
CA ASN A 68 1.41 10.24 -1.79
C ASN A 68 1.70 8.80 -1.33
N PRO A 69 0.74 8.06 -0.75
CA PRO A 69 -0.66 8.44 -0.53
C PRO A 69 -0.81 9.49 0.58
N PHE A 70 -2.03 9.99 0.72
CA PHE A 70 -2.50 10.70 1.92
C PHE A 70 -4.00 10.41 2.12
N ILE A 71 -4.61 10.97 3.16
CA ILE A 71 -6.06 10.92 3.35
C ILE A 71 -6.66 12.32 3.51
N LEU A 72 -7.93 12.47 3.13
CA LEU A 72 -8.81 13.43 3.78
C LEU A 72 -9.65 12.68 4.82
N PHE A 73 -9.71 13.19 6.05
CA PHE A 73 -10.50 12.57 7.12
C PHE A 73 -10.99 13.67 8.07
N ASN A 74 -12.31 13.71 8.30
CA ASN A 74 -12.97 14.71 9.16
C ASN A 74 -12.44 16.15 8.93
N GLU A 75 -12.49 16.57 7.65
CA GLU A 75 -12.06 17.89 7.13
C GLU A 75 -10.53 18.15 7.07
N GLU A 76 -9.69 17.28 7.63
CA GLU A 76 -8.23 17.46 7.62
C GLU A 76 -7.51 16.69 6.49
N GLU A 77 -6.47 17.30 5.90
CA GLU A 77 -5.55 16.66 4.95
C GLU A 77 -4.36 16.05 5.73
N ILE A 78 -4.32 14.72 5.83
CA ILE A 78 -3.38 14.00 6.69
C ILE A 78 -2.47 13.12 5.83
N PRO A 79 -1.18 13.47 5.67
CA PRO A 79 -0.18 12.67 4.96
C PRO A 79 0.65 11.77 5.89
N ASP A 80 1.52 10.97 5.27
CA ASP A 80 2.40 9.95 5.87
C ASP A 80 1.67 8.70 6.39
N THR A 81 1.96 7.53 5.81
CA THR A 81 1.22 6.29 6.10
C THR A 81 1.47 5.71 7.48
N ASN A 82 2.58 6.05 8.14
CA ASN A 82 2.80 5.65 9.53
C ASN A 82 1.98 6.55 10.46
N PHE A 83 2.06 7.88 10.27
CA PHE A 83 1.28 8.84 11.06
C PHE A 83 -0.23 8.66 10.89
N ILE A 84 -0.70 8.42 9.66
CA ILE A 84 -2.11 8.13 9.37
C ILE A 84 -2.58 6.89 10.16
N ILE A 85 -1.81 5.81 10.16
CA ILE A 85 -2.21 4.58 10.85
C ILE A 85 -2.17 4.76 12.38
N GLU A 86 -1.19 5.48 12.94
CA GLU A 86 -1.17 5.80 14.38
C GLU A 86 -2.37 6.67 14.79
N MET A 87 -2.75 7.67 13.97
CA MET A 87 -3.91 8.53 14.22
C MET A 87 -5.24 7.78 14.08
N LEU A 88 -5.45 7.01 13.01
CA LEU A 88 -6.68 6.21 12.81
C LEU A 88 -6.81 5.08 13.84
N SER A 89 -5.69 4.48 14.26
CA SER A 89 -5.63 3.49 15.34
C SER A 89 -6.19 4.07 16.65
N ALA A 90 -5.76 5.28 17.01
CA ALA A 90 -6.26 5.97 18.19
C ALA A 90 -7.73 6.39 18.04
N TYR A 91 -8.13 6.90 16.87
CA TYR A 91 -9.50 7.38 16.62
C TYR A 91 -10.54 6.26 16.68
N PHE A 92 -10.27 5.13 16.01
CA PHE A 92 -11.20 3.99 15.91
C PHE A 92 -10.97 2.91 16.98
N ASN A 93 -10.08 3.14 17.95
CA ASN A 93 -9.67 2.19 18.98
C ASN A 93 -9.27 0.81 18.42
N LYS A 94 -8.34 0.80 17.45
CA LYS A 94 -7.84 -0.40 16.75
C LYS A 94 -6.35 -0.59 17.05
N GLU A 95 -6.00 -1.29 18.13
CA GLU A 95 -4.58 -1.44 18.52
C GLU A 95 -3.74 -2.07 17.39
N ILE A 96 -2.59 -1.47 17.10
CA ILE A 96 -1.71 -1.85 15.98
C ILE A 96 -1.03 -3.20 16.22
N TYR A 97 -0.75 -3.52 17.49
CA TYR A 97 -0.06 -4.73 17.94
C TYR A 97 -0.83 -5.37 19.11
N PRO A 98 -2.06 -5.89 18.87
CA PRO A 98 -2.86 -6.53 19.92
C PRO A 98 -2.10 -7.73 20.49
N ASP A 99 -2.20 -7.94 21.80
CA ASP A 99 -1.60 -9.04 22.57
C ASP A 99 -0.07 -9.20 22.46
N ALA A 100 0.63 -8.30 21.76
CA ALA A 100 2.08 -8.35 21.58
C ALA A 100 2.83 -7.78 22.80
N SER A 101 3.93 -8.44 23.20
CA SER A 101 4.83 -7.95 24.26
C SER A 101 5.66 -6.73 23.81
N SER A 102 6.30 -6.04 24.75
CA SER A 102 7.24 -4.93 24.48
C SER A 102 8.33 -5.29 23.48
N GLU A 103 8.85 -6.51 23.57
CA GLU A 103 9.92 -7.04 22.73
C GLU A 103 9.40 -7.34 21.33
N LEU A 104 8.22 -7.96 21.21
CA LEU A 104 7.58 -8.24 19.93
C LEU A 104 7.15 -6.96 19.20
N ARG A 105 6.69 -5.93 19.94
CA ARG A 105 6.44 -4.57 19.42
C ARG A 105 7.73 -3.91 18.89
N ALA A 106 8.85 -4.06 19.61
CA ALA A 106 10.15 -3.54 19.19
C ALA A 106 10.69 -4.25 17.94
N VAL A 107 10.56 -5.58 17.85
CA VAL A 107 10.89 -6.37 16.66
C VAL A 107 9.99 -5.98 15.48
N GLY A 108 8.67 -5.85 15.68
CA GLY A 108 7.75 -5.38 14.64
C GLY A 108 8.15 -4.01 14.08
N ARG A 109 8.57 -3.08 14.95
CA ARG A 109 9.09 -1.75 14.56
C ARG A 109 10.45 -1.80 13.85
N SER A 110 11.35 -2.72 14.19
CA SER A 110 12.63 -2.85 13.48
C SER A 110 12.44 -3.45 12.08
N PHE A 111 11.61 -4.49 11.95
CA PHE A 111 11.21 -5.04 10.64
C PHE A 111 10.54 -3.98 9.76
N LEU A 112 9.62 -3.19 10.32
CA LEU A 112 9.00 -2.06 9.63
C LEU A 112 10.05 -1.11 9.02
N LYS A 113 11.01 -0.66 9.82
CA LYS A 113 12.05 0.28 9.38
C LYS A 113 13.02 -0.34 8.38
N MET A 114 13.37 -1.62 8.51
CA MET A 114 14.18 -2.32 7.51
C MET A 114 13.47 -2.38 6.15
N VAL A 115 12.18 -2.74 6.14
CA VAL A 115 11.38 -2.89 4.93
C VAL A 115 11.11 -1.56 4.23
N GLU A 116 10.63 -0.54 4.96
CA GLU A 116 10.27 0.76 4.36
C GLU A 116 11.48 1.61 3.95
N GLU A 117 12.61 1.48 4.65
CA GLU A 117 13.73 2.46 4.53
C GLU A 117 15.04 1.82 4.05
N ASN A 118 15.03 0.52 3.74
CA ASN A 118 16.13 -0.13 3.02
C ASN A 118 15.57 -0.90 1.81
N THR A 119 14.70 -1.89 2.04
CA THR A 119 14.18 -2.76 0.96
C THR A 119 13.40 -1.97 -0.09
N ALA A 120 12.50 -1.05 0.30
CA ALA A 120 11.75 -0.23 -0.63
C ALA A 120 12.67 0.66 -1.50
N TRP A 121 13.72 1.26 -0.93
CA TRP A 121 14.68 2.06 -1.68
C TRP A 121 15.50 1.23 -2.68
N THR A 122 15.88 -0.01 -2.34
CA THR A 122 16.52 -0.94 -3.28
C THR A 122 15.60 -1.26 -4.47
N ILE A 123 14.31 -1.48 -4.22
CA ILE A 123 13.31 -1.70 -5.28
C ILE A 123 13.16 -0.45 -6.16
N TYR A 124 13.08 0.74 -5.57
CA TYR A 124 12.97 2.00 -6.31
C TYR A 124 14.20 2.28 -7.18
N TRP A 125 15.42 2.05 -6.66
CA TRP A 125 16.63 2.20 -7.48
C TRP A 125 16.64 1.20 -8.64
N TYR A 126 16.33 -0.06 -8.39
CA TYR A 126 16.32 -1.10 -9.41
C TYR A 126 15.26 -0.82 -10.50
N ARG A 127 14.06 -0.35 -10.13
CA ARG A 127 13.01 0.04 -11.08
C ARG A 127 13.28 1.33 -11.85
N TYR A 128 13.63 2.42 -11.15
CA TYR A 128 13.64 3.76 -11.74
C TYR A 128 15.02 4.20 -12.26
N VAL A 129 16.10 3.50 -11.89
CA VAL A 129 17.47 3.79 -12.35
C VAL A 129 18.03 2.66 -13.21
N HIS A 130 17.89 1.41 -12.78
CA HIS A 130 18.55 0.28 -13.47
C HIS A 130 17.71 -0.35 -14.59
N HIS A 131 16.40 -0.50 -14.39
CA HIS A 131 15.47 -1.18 -15.32
C HIS A 131 14.23 -0.35 -15.68
N LEU A 132 14.41 0.96 -15.86
CA LEU A 132 13.30 1.85 -16.23
C LEU A 132 12.61 1.44 -17.55
N PRO A 133 13.34 1.08 -18.64
CA PRO A 133 12.70 0.66 -19.90
C PRO A 133 11.88 -0.63 -19.78
N GLU A 134 12.30 -1.56 -18.91
CA GLU A 134 11.54 -2.78 -18.63
C GLU A 134 10.35 -2.51 -17.70
N TYR A 135 10.56 -1.74 -16.62
CA TYR A 135 9.52 -1.43 -15.64
C TYR A 135 8.34 -0.67 -16.26
N MET A 136 8.61 0.24 -17.20
CA MET A 136 7.59 0.99 -17.92
C MET A 136 6.63 0.12 -18.76
N LYS A 137 6.94 -1.17 -18.99
CA LYS A 137 6.01 -2.13 -19.63
C LYS A 137 4.87 -2.54 -18.68
N TYR A 138 5.09 -2.46 -17.37
CA TYR A 138 4.17 -2.90 -16.32
C TYR A 138 3.40 -1.74 -15.67
N VAL A 139 3.65 -0.51 -16.14
CA VAL A 139 2.85 0.68 -15.86
C VAL A 139 2.03 1.00 -17.11
N LYS A 140 0.70 0.99 -17.03
CA LYS A 140 -0.21 1.44 -18.10
C LYS A 140 -0.06 2.97 -18.24
N PHE A 141 0.00 3.46 -19.47
CA PHE A 141 -0.39 4.82 -19.85
C PHE A 141 -1.27 4.66 -21.11
N HIS A 142 -2.33 3.83 -20.97
CA HIS A 142 -3.03 3.10 -22.06
C HIS A 142 -2.11 2.09 -22.81
N ASP A 143 -2.51 0.88 -23.21
CA ASP A 143 -3.75 0.10 -23.02
C ASP A 143 -3.42 -1.34 -22.44
N ASP A 144 -4.48 -2.15 -22.26
CA ASP A 144 -4.77 -3.62 -22.07
C ASP A 144 -3.61 -4.69 -21.92
N GLU A 145 -3.79 -5.97 -21.53
CA GLU A 145 -4.94 -6.89 -21.21
C GLU A 145 -4.46 -8.04 -20.23
N GLU A 146 -5.35 -8.73 -19.45
CA GLU A 146 -5.14 -10.00 -18.65
C GLU A 146 -4.01 -10.05 -17.52
N MET A 147 -3.74 -11.06 -16.64
CA MET A 147 -4.36 -12.33 -16.14
C MET A 147 -3.93 -12.67 -14.65
N ASN A 148 -4.32 -13.84 -14.07
CA ASN A 148 -4.59 -14.10 -12.62
C ASN A 148 -3.56 -15.06 -11.89
N GLU A 149 -3.70 -15.72 -10.69
CA GLU A 149 -4.83 -16.05 -9.75
C GLU A 149 -4.42 -16.39 -8.23
N LYS A 150 -4.87 -17.51 -7.60
CA LYS A 150 -4.98 -17.93 -6.13
C LYS A 150 -3.72 -18.56 -5.41
N ALA A 151 -3.63 -18.87 -4.08
CA ALA A 151 -4.26 -18.43 -2.78
C ALA A 151 -3.68 -19.09 -1.44
N GLY A 152 -3.66 -18.43 -0.24
CA GLY A 152 -3.92 -19.12 1.09
C GLY A 152 -3.28 -18.73 2.48
N LYS A 153 -3.99 -17.98 3.37
CA LYS A 153 -3.94 -17.79 4.90
C LYS A 153 -2.68 -18.15 5.77
N ASP A 154 -2.08 -17.38 6.71
CA ASP A 154 -2.19 -16.01 7.34
C ASP A 154 -0.94 -15.71 8.28
N LEU A 155 -0.59 -14.49 8.81
CA LEU A 155 0.41 -14.26 9.94
C LEU A 155 0.63 -12.84 10.66
N GLY A 156 -0.30 -11.88 10.79
CA GLY A 156 -0.16 -10.76 11.77
C GLY A 156 -0.28 -9.28 11.28
N LYS A 157 -1.50 -8.74 11.38
CA LYS A 157 -2.05 -7.57 10.64
C LYS A 157 -1.14 -6.38 10.27
N TYR A 158 -0.30 -5.80 11.13
CA TYR A 158 0.39 -4.53 10.79
C TYR A 158 1.73 -4.71 10.06
N VAL A 159 2.53 -5.68 10.51
CA VAL A 159 3.76 -6.07 9.79
C VAL A 159 3.35 -6.67 8.44
N ASP A 160 2.27 -7.46 8.41
CA ASP A 160 1.58 -7.92 7.20
C ASP A 160 1.35 -6.79 6.19
N CYS A 161 0.71 -5.68 6.58
CA CYS A 161 0.42 -4.58 5.66
C CYS A 161 1.66 -4.04 4.95
N THR A 162 2.78 -3.95 5.67
CA THR A 162 4.01 -3.33 5.15
C THR A 162 4.86 -4.34 4.38
N LEU A 163 5.04 -5.54 4.93
CA LEU A 163 5.85 -6.60 4.35
C LEU A 163 5.17 -7.15 3.08
N PHE A 164 3.85 -7.34 3.09
CA PHE A 164 3.08 -7.67 1.88
C PHE A 164 3.26 -6.59 0.81
N ALA A 165 2.96 -5.34 1.15
CA ALA A 165 2.91 -4.24 0.18
C ALA A 165 4.26 -3.93 -0.48
N VAL A 166 5.39 -4.20 0.19
CA VAL A 166 6.74 -4.07 -0.37
C VAL A 166 7.18 -5.34 -1.10
N LEU A 167 6.80 -6.53 -0.64
CA LEU A 167 7.19 -7.77 -1.33
C LEU A 167 6.41 -8.01 -2.63
N THR A 168 5.13 -7.65 -2.73
CA THR A 168 4.39 -7.71 -4.02
C THR A 168 5.05 -6.88 -5.11
N GLN A 169 5.78 -5.82 -4.75
CA GLN A 169 6.57 -5.02 -5.68
C GLN A 169 7.76 -5.80 -6.29
N ILE A 170 8.23 -6.85 -5.62
CA ILE A 170 9.26 -7.79 -6.09
C ILE A 170 8.63 -9.04 -6.72
N THR A 171 7.53 -9.56 -6.14
CA THR A 171 7.00 -10.89 -6.49
C THR A 171 5.90 -10.88 -7.56
N CYS A 172 5.12 -9.80 -7.66
CA CYS A 172 4.00 -9.69 -8.60
C CYS A 172 4.31 -8.82 -9.82
N VAL A 173 5.37 -8.00 -9.78
CA VAL A 173 5.87 -7.27 -10.95
C VAL A 173 6.93 -8.12 -11.66
N PRO A 174 6.72 -8.57 -12.90
CA PRO A 174 7.58 -9.55 -13.56
C PRO A 174 8.85 -8.92 -14.17
N LEU A 175 9.64 -8.27 -13.31
CA LEU A 175 11.05 -7.95 -13.54
C LEU A 175 11.92 -9.06 -12.95
N ASP A 176 13.10 -9.29 -13.53
CA ASP A 176 14.07 -10.29 -13.05
C ASP A 176 14.88 -9.81 -11.83
N PHE A 177 14.17 -9.40 -10.77
CA PHE A 177 14.78 -8.95 -9.51
C PHE A 177 15.68 -10.08 -8.93
N PRO A 178 16.97 -9.83 -8.66
CA PRO A 178 17.82 -10.81 -7.96
C PRO A 178 17.25 -11.20 -6.58
N MET A 179 16.55 -10.27 -5.93
CA MET A 179 15.80 -10.52 -4.69
C MET A 179 14.67 -11.55 -4.88
N MET A 180 14.00 -11.59 -6.04
CA MET A 180 12.95 -12.58 -6.31
C MET A 180 13.52 -13.99 -6.44
N LYS A 181 14.74 -14.13 -6.98
CA LYS A 181 15.44 -15.42 -7.02
C LYS A 181 15.73 -15.94 -5.60
N VAL A 182 16.35 -15.11 -4.75
CA VAL A 182 16.61 -15.45 -3.33
C VAL A 182 15.31 -15.78 -2.58
N ILE A 183 14.24 -14.99 -2.80
CA ILE A 183 12.93 -15.26 -2.17
C ILE A 183 12.35 -16.63 -2.60
N ARG A 184 12.50 -17.01 -3.88
CA ARG A 184 12.05 -18.32 -4.40
C ARG A 184 12.89 -19.49 -3.92
N GLU A 185 14.21 -19.33 -3.87
CA GLU A 185 15.16 -20.42 -3.61
C GLU A 185 15.46 -20.63 -2.11
N GLU A 186 15.44 -19.56 -1.30
CA GLU A 186 15.86 -19.58 0.10
C GLU A 186 14.73 -19.22 1.10
N CYS A 187 13.67 -18.52 0.67
CA CYS A 187 12.59 -18.05 1.56
C CYS A 187 11.16 -18.47 1.12
N PRO A 188 10.87 -19.76 0.83
CA PRO A 188 9.56 -20.18 0.32
C PRO A 188 8.40 -19.88 1.30
N ASN A 189 8.66 -19.93 2.61
CA ASN A 189 7.72 -19.52 3.66
C ASN A 189 7.26 -18.06 3.56
N LEU A 190 8.06 -17.20 2.92
CA LEU A 190 7.74 -15.80 2.64
C LEU A 190 6.84 -15.67 1.40
N LEU A 191 7.02 -16.52 0.38
CA LEU A 191 6.11 -16.60 -0.76
C LEU A 191 4.73 -17.07 -0.34
N ASP A 192 4.66 -18.13 0.48
CA ASP A 192 3.43 -18.55 1.13
C ASP A 192 2.77 -17.34 1.76
N TYR A 193 3.47 -16.70 2.72
CA TYR A 193 3.04 -15.55 3.52
C TYR A 193 2.43 -14.39 2.70
N ILE A 194 3.02 -14.03 1.56
CA ILE A 194 2.48 -12.98 0.68
C ILE A 194 1.09 -13.36 0.15
N GLU A 195 0.94 -14.56 -0.41
CA GLU A 195 -0.31 -15.03 -1.03
C GLU A 195 -1.46 -15.16 -0.01
N ARG A 196 -1.12 -15.27 1.28
CA ARG A 196 -2.07 -15.35 2.41
C ARG A 196 -2.79 -14.03 2.64
N LEU A 197 -2.01 -12.95 2.55
CA LEU A 197 -2.42 -11.59 2.83
C LEU A 197 -3.14 -10.97 1.64
N LYS A 198 -2.68 -11.30 0.43
CA LYS A 198 -3.35 -11.06 -0.85
C LYS A 198 -4.82 -11.48 -0.79
N VAL A 199 -5.09 -12.78 -0.59
CA VAL A 199 -6.44 -13.35 -0.53
C VAL A 199 -7.29 -12.75 0.60
N LYS A 200 -6.68 -12.52 1.76
CA LYS A 200 -7.37 -12.04 2.96
C LYS A 200 -7.85 -10.59 2.82
N CYS A 201 -7.07 -9.74 2.18
CA CYS A 201 -7.35 -8.30 2.08
C CYS A 201 -7.99 -7.93 0.74
N TRP A 202 -7.64 -8.66 -0.31
CA TRP A 202 -8.14 -8.54 -1.68
C TRP A 202 -8.55 -9.93 -2.20
N PRO A 203 -9.68 -10.49 -1.74
CA PRO A 203 -10.19 -11.80 -2.21
C PRO A 203 -10.50 -11.80 -3.72
N HIS A 204 -10.66 -10.61 -4.29
CA HIS A 204 -10.86 -10.32 -5.70
C HIS A 204 -9.62 -9.58 -6.27
N TRP A 205 -8.41 -10.13 -6.05
CA TRP A 205 -7.14 -9.48 -6.42
C TRP A 205 -7.09 -9.07 -7.90
N ASP A 206 -7.62 -9.92 -8.77
CA ASP A 206 -7.58 -9.71 -10.20
C ASP A 206 -8.69 -8.78 -10.69
N ASP A 207 -9.86 -8.78 -10.03
CA ASP A 207 -10.94 -7.82 -10.26
C ASP A 207 -10.63 -6.42 -9.68
N GLN A 208 -9.44 -6.23 -9.08
CA GLN A 208 -8.89 -4.90 -8.76
C GLN A 208 -8.12 -4.27 -9.94
N LYS A 209 -7.97 -4.99 -11.06
CA LYS A 209 -7.45 -4.46 -12.34
C LYS A 209 -8.59 -3.82 -13.13
N ILE A 210 -8.31 -2.65 -13.70
CA ILE A 210 -9.16 -1.92 -14.65
C ILE A 210 -8.30 -1.60 -15.89
#